data_AF-A0A2H0YZJ9-F1
#
_entry.id   AF-A0A2H0YZJ9-F1
#
_cell.length_a   1.000
_cell.length_b   1.000
_cell.length_c   1.000
_cell.angle_alpha   90.00
_cell.angle_beta   90.00
_cell.angle_gamma   90.00
#
_symmetry.space_group_name_H-M   'P 1'
#
loop_
_entity.id
_entity.type
_entity.pdbx_description
1 polymer ?
#
loop_
_entity_poly.entity_id
_entity_poly.type
_entity_poly.pdbx_seq_one_letter_code
_entity_poly.pdbx_strand_id
1 'polypeptide(L)'
;YCIYNSIRFLKKDGFLSAITSNAWLGKEYGFQFKKFMLDNFHIKYIIRSNAEHWFSDSKVSTIFSVLQHGQSTESTKFVTINFKLAETFNQDNILIQLKEVEDFYTDIDNCNNPKHSGWKNDTTFHNLYHKTDNSISVSIVSKEQLENSLVEQKNWDTFFISADLLEKFDQQLIQLYPNIFTAFRGERTGWNEMFVVSSKEVLTSGIENIFLIPYVKSPTELKALGFGGNYKNYLFVCSLPLGKLKTNYPGAYKWIQRFENKKNKNGSKTIQETCKGHKPFWYSLRPKQANIVTAINPFERFFFSFSEKPFTIDQRLIAITVKSKSDVELIAALLNSIVTFLTVEMRGTSRNLGALDLNANYIKTLLVLNPALLTVNSIKEIKKSFQPLKTRKIKPIFEEVKQPDRINFDKTVLKAFGINESILTSLYQLLSTAVRNRVTMKER
;
A
#
# COMPACT_ATOMS: atom_id res chain seq x y z
N TYR A 1 24.31 -6.13 1.26
CA TYR A 1 25.67 -6.67 1.05
C TYR A 1 26.68 -6.10 2.04
N CYS A 2 26.88 -4.78 2.11
CA CYS A 2 27.87 -4.19 3.03
C CYS A 2 27.65 -4.57 4.50
N ILE A 3 26.40 -4.47 4.99
CA ILE A 3 26.04 -4.87 6.37
C ILE A 3 26.23 -6.37 6.63
N TYR A 4 26.14 -7.23 5.59
CA TYR A 4 26.42 -8.66 5.77
C TYR A 4 27.91 -8.92 6.01
N ASN A 5 28.77 -8.19 5.30
CA ASN A 5 30.21 -8.39 5.36
C ASN A 5 30.88 -7.65 6.52
N SER A 6 30.23 -6.61 7.06
CA SER A 6 30.78 -5.81 8.17
C SER A 6 31.05 -6.63 9.42
N ILE A 7 30.32 -7.73 9.68
CA ILE A 7 30.55 -8.63 10.82
C ILE A 7 32.02 -9.06 10.92
N ARG A 8 32.67 -9.35 9.78
CA ARG A 8 34.06 -9.83 9.73
C ARG A 8 35.07 -8.77 10.20
N PHE A 9 34.65 -7.50 10.23
CA PHE A 9 35.47 -6.36 10.60
C PHE A 9 35.09 -5.79 11.98
N LEU A 10 34.04 -6.32 12.62
CA LEU A 10 33.57 -5.86 13.93
C LEU A 10 34.13 -6.75 15.03
N LYS A 11 34.77 -6.13 16.03
CA LYS A 11 35.05 -6.78 17.31
C LYS A 11 33.73 -7.10 18.01
N LYS A 12 33.77 -8.00 19.01
CA LYS A 12 32.63 -8.21 19.92
C LYS A 12 32.24 -6.86 20.55
N ASP A 13 30.93 -6.59 20.63
CA ASP A 13 30.35 -5.34 21.13
C ASP A 13 30.71 -4.08 20.30
N GLY A 14 31.33 -4.27 19.13
CA GLY A 14 31.59 -3.19 18.19
C GLY A 14 30.31 -2.64 17.56
N PHE A 15 30.29 -1.35 17.26
CA PHE A 15 29.13 -0.67 16.66
C PHE A 15 29.26 -0.54 15.15
N LEU A 16 28.12 -0.69 14.47
CA LEU A 16 27.93 -0.42 13.06
C LEU A 16 26.74 0.51 12.90
N SER A 17 26.98 1.67 12.32
CA SER A 17 25.95 2.62 11.93
C SER A 17 25.82 2.62 10.41
N ALA A 18 24.60 2.50 9.89
CA ALA A 18 24.37 2.41 8.45
C ALA A 18 23.12 3.18 8.01
N ILE A 19 23.24 3.94 6.92
CA ILE A 19 22.10 4.53 6.23
C ILE A 19 21.75 3.66 5.02
N THR A 20 20.49 3.27 4.91
CA THR A 20 19.99 2.39 3.85
C THR A 20 18.64 2.87 3.31
N SER A 21 18.18 2.32 2.19
CA SER A 21 16.78 2.49 1.77
C SER A 21 15.83 1.87 2.79
N ASN A 22 14.69 2.51 3.07
CA ASN A 22 13.63 1.98 3.92
C ASN A 22 12.96 0.70 3.37
N ALA A 23 13.20 0.35 2.11
CA ALA A 23 12.49 -0.71 1.42
C ALA A 23 12.62 -2.10 2.09
N TRP A 24 13.72 -2.36 2.81
CA TRP A 24 13.89 -3.64 3.52
C TRP A 24 12.97 -3.80 4.74
N LEU A 25 12.36 -2.71 5.24
CA LEU A 25 11.39 -2.78 6.32
C LEU A 25 10.13 -3.55 5.91
N GLY A 26 9.71 -3.46 4.64
CA GLY A 26 8.42 -4.01 4.18
C GLY A 26 8.48 -5.00 3.01
N LYS A 27 9.55 -5.03 2.21
CA LYS A 27 9.64 -5.89 1.02
C LYS A 27 10.09 -7.31 1.36
N GLU A 28 9.73 -8.27 0.49
CA GLU A 28 10.03 -9.71 0.66
C GLU A 28 11.52 -10.01 0.89
N TYR A 29 12.43 -9.39 0.13
CA TYR A 29 13.88 -9.59 0.34
C TYR A 29 14.35 -9.11 1.72
N GLY A 30 13.60 -8.19 2.34
CA GLY A 30 13.89 -7.63 3.66
C GLY A 30 13.80 -8.66 4.77
N PHE A 31 13.03 -9.73 4.61
CA PHE A 31 12.88 -10.76 5.66
C PHE A 31 14.19 -11.47 5.98
N GLN A 32 14.95 -11.87 4.96
CA GLN A 32 16.27 -12.47 5.17
C GLN A 32 17.24 -11.48 5.82
N PHE A 33 17.14 -10.20 5.47
CA PHE A 33 17.98 -9.16 6.03
C PHE A 33 17.65 -8.86 7.50
N LYS A 34 16.37 -8.80 7.87
CA LYS A 34 15.92 -8.66 9.26
C LYS A 34 16.40 -9.84 10.11
N LYS A 35 16.21 -11.08 9.60
CA LYS A 35 16.69 -12.28 10.27
C LYS A 35 18.18 -12.21 10.52
N PHE A 36 18.97 -11.87 9.50
CA PHE A 36 20.41 -11.70 9.66
C PHE A 36 20.78 -10.67 10.72
N MET A 37 20.08 -9.53 10.78
CA MET A 37 20.34 -8.53 11.82
C MET A 37 20.04 -9.07 13.22
N LEU A 38 18.91 -9.75 13.42
CA LEU A 38 18.55 -10.33 14.73
C LEU A 38 19.47 -11.47 15.16
N ASP A 39 19.94 -12.28 14.21
CA ASP A 39 20.83 -13.41 14.48
C ASP A 39 22.23 -12.94 14.93
N ASN A 40 22.67 -11.73 14.55
CA ASN A 40 24.07 -11.31 14.69
C ASN A 40 24.28 -10.01 15.48
N PHE A 41 23.24 -9.19 15.63
CA PHE A 41 23.33 -7.86 16.24
C PHE A 41 22.24 -7.62 17.27
N HIS A 42 22.57 -6.79 18.25
CA HIS A 42 21.60 -6.03 18.99
C HIS A 42 21.29 -4.75 18.19
N ILE A 43 20.05 -4.61 17.76
CA ILE A 43 19.59 -3.44 17.02
C ILE A 43 19.22 -2.37 18.07
N LYS A 44 20.10 -1.40 18.29
CA LYS A 44 19.82 -0.31 19.26
C LYS A 44 18.73 0.62 18.75
N TYR A 45 18.99 1.20 17.57
CA TYR A 45 18.13 2.21 16.99
C TYR A 45 17.84 1.88 15.54
N ILE A 46 16.58 2.08 15.16
CA ILE A 46 16.16 2.26 13.78
C ILE A 46 15.50 3.63 13.72
N ILE A 47 16.11 4.55 12.98
CA ILE A 47 15.71 5.95 12.94
C ILE A 47 15.17 6.27 11.56
N ARG A 48 14.09 7.06 11.51
CA ARG A 48 13.57 7.72 10.30
C ARG A 48 13.42 9.21 10.55
N SER A 49 13.52 10.00 9.48
CA SER A 49 13.16 11.41 9.49
C SER A 49 11.83 11.63 8.79
N ASN A 50 10.95 12.38 9.45
CA ASN A 50 9.80 13.02 8.81
C ASN A 50 10.13 14.43 8.34
N ALA A 51 11.20 15.07 8.85
CA ALA A 51 11.45 16.49 8.64
C ALA A 51 12.21 16.81 7.35
N GLU A 52 12.97 15.84 6.83
CA GLU A 52 13.83 16.03 5.67
C GLU A 52 14.21 14.68 5.03
N HIS A 53 14.60 14.74 3.76
CA HIS A 53 15.38 13.68 3.14
C HIS A 53 16.86 13.80 3.54
N TRP A 54 17.47 12.73 4.07
CA TRP A 54 18.90 12.78 4.43
C TRP A 54 19.86 12.86 3.24
N PHE A 55 19.37 12.54 2.04
CA PHE A 55 20.11 12.78 0.80
C PHE A 55 19.18 13.50 -0.19
N SER A 56 19.52 14.75 -0.53
CA SER A 56 18.75 15.60 -1.44
C SER A 56 18.60 15.01 -2.84
N ASP A 57 19.63 14.31 -3.32
CA ASP A 57 19.68 13.76 -4.68
C ASP A 57 19.01 12.38 -4.81
N SER A 58 18.69 11.75 -3.67
CA SER A 58 18.14 10.40 -3.64
C SER A 58 16.62 10.41 -3.81
N LYS A 59 16.17 9.73 -4.87
CA LYS A 59 14.75 9.36 -5.04
C LYS A 59 14.38 8.09 -4.27
N VAL A 60 15.07 7.80 -3.16
CA VAL A 60 14.74 6.70 -2.23
C VAL A 60 14.65 7.18 -0.76
N SER A 61 13.57 6.86 -0.04
CA SER A 61 13.42 7.10 1.41
C SER A 61 14.44 6.30 2.21
N THR A 62 15.03 6.90 3.24
CA THR A 62 16.17 6.33 3.99
C THR A 62 15.87 6.02 5.44
N ILE A 63 16.61 5.06 5.98
CA ILE A 63 16.58 4.60 7.38
C ILE A 63 18.01 4.50 7.90
N PHE A 64 18.22 4.98 9.12
CA PHE A 64 19.49 4.96 9.81
C PHE A 64 19.40 3.91 10.91
N SER A 65 20.35 2.98 10.93
CA SER A 65 20.35 1.88 11.88
C SER A 65 21.64 1.88 12.65
N VAL A 66 21.56 1.66 13.95
CA VAL A 66 22.70 1.47 14.84
C VAL A 66 22.65 0.06 15.40
N LEU A 67 23.67 -0.72 15.07
CA LEU A 67 23.77 -2.14 15.34
C LEU A 67 25.00 -2.37 16.22
N GLN A 68 24.83 -3.08 17.34
CA GLN A 68 25.93 -3.55 18.17
C GLN A 68 26.18 -5.03 17.89
N HIS A 69 27.42 -5.41 17.59
CA HIS A 69 27.77 -6.78 17.24
C HIS A 69 27.68 -7.70 18.46
N GLY A 70 26.85 -8.74 18.34
CA GLY A 70 26.46 -9.64 19.42
C GLY A 70 24.96 -9.58 19.69
N GLN A 71 24.38 -10.70 20.10
CA GLN A 71 22.96 -10.74 20.46
C GLN A 71 22.73 -10.11 21.83
N SER A 72 21.59 -9.45 21.99
CA SER A 72 21.10 -8.94 23.28
C SER A 72 19.61 -9.20 23.40
N THR A 73 19.10 -9.25 24.63
CA THR A 73 17.66 -9.29 24.94
C THR A 73 17.08 -7.89 25.11
N GLU A 74 17.91 -6.85 25.08
CA GLU A 74 17.46 -5.46 25.15
C GLU A 74 16.56 -5.10 23.97
N SER A 75 15.58 -4.23 24.25
CA SER A 75 14.61 -3.78 23.26
C SER A 75 15.23 -2.83 22.23
N THR A 76 14.72 -2.87 21.01
CA THR A 76 15.07 -1.94 19.94
C THR A 76 14.19 -0.69 20.00
N LYS A 77 14.79 0.48 19.79
CA LYS A 77 14.07 1.75 19.70
C LYS A 77 13.86 2.16 18.25
N PHE A 78 12.60 2.25 17.83
CA PHE A 78 12.20 2.82 16.55
C PHE A 78 11.92 4.31 16.74
N VAL A 79 12.80 5.15 16.22
CA VAL A 79 12.84 6.60 16.47
C VAL A 79 12.37 7.35 15.23
N THR A 80 11.38 8.24 15.40
CA THR A 80 10.98 9.21 14.38
C THR A 80 11.44 10.60 14.80
N ILE A 81 12.26 11.26 13.97
CA ILE A 81 12.64 12.66 14.16
C ILE A 81 11.78 13.58 13.31
N ASN A 82 11.33 14.69 13.90
CA ASN A 82 10.49 15.72 13.27
C ASN A 82 11.19 17.08 13.18
N PHE A 83 12.51 17.12 13.29
CA PHE A 83 13.36 18.30 13.09
C PHE A 83 14.47 18.03 12.06
N LYS A 84 15.03 19.07 11.47
CA LYS A 84 16.19 18.95 10.56
C LYS A 84 17.49 18.89 11.34
N LEU A 85 18.38 17.99 10.95
CA LEU A 85 19.66 17.78 11.65
C LEU A 85 20.53 19.04 11.64
N ALA A 86 20.60 19.73 10.50
CA ALA A 86 21.43 20.94 10.34
C ALA A 86 20.90 22.16 11.13
N GLU A 87 19.61 22.19 11.45
CA GLU A 87 18.98 23.25 12.25
C GLU A 87 19.10 22.98 13.76
N THR A 88 19.34 21.73 14.15
CA THR A 88 19.30 21.28 15.55
C THR A 88 20.69 21.05 16.13
N PHE A 89 21.59 20.50 15.33
CA PHE A 89 22.96 20.24 15.74
C PHE A 89 23.90 21.32 15.23
N ASN A 90 24.90 21.68 16.03
CA ASN A 90 25.94 22.63 15.69
C ASN A 90 26.67 22.19 14.41
N GLN A 91 26.84 23.09 13.46
CA GLN A 91 27.53 22.82 12.19
C GLN A 91 28.95 23.37 12.14
N ASP A 92 29.29 24.30 13.04
CA ASP A 92 30.55 25.04 13.01
C ASP A 92 31.62 24.43 13.94
N ASN A 93 31.19 23.71 14.97
CA ASN A 93 32.06 23.14 16.00
C ASN A 93 31.75 21.66 16.25
N ILE A 94 32.68 20.81 15.81
CA ILE A 94 32.58 19.35 15.91
C ILE A 94 32.49 18.84 17.35
N LEU A 95 33.17 19.47 18.31
CA LEU A 95 33.16 19.01 19.71
C LEU A 95 31.79 19.29 20.36
N ILE A 96 31.20 20.45 20.04
CA ILE A 96 29.84 20.79 20.49
C ILE A 96 28.84 19.85 19.83
N GLN A 97 28.95 19.64 18.52
CA GLN A 97 28.09 18.74 17.77
C GLN A 97 28.12 17.32 18.34
N LEU A 98 29.31 16.77 18.65
CA LEU A 98 29.44 15.44 19.24
C LEU A 98 28.74 15.33 20.60
N LYS A 99 28.86 16.37 21.44
CA LYS A 99 28.16 16.43 22.72
C LYS A 99 26.65 16.50 22.55
N GLU A 100 26.14 17.31 21.63
CA GLU A 100 24.70 17.40 21.35
C GLU A 100 24.14 16.07 20.82
N VAL A 101 24.91 15.34 20.00
CA VAL A 101 24.56 14.00 19.53
C VAL A 101 24.55 13.00 20.70
N GLU A 102 25.48 13.12 21.65
CA GLU A 102 25.52 12.32 22.87
C GLU A 102 24.34 12.57 23.79
N ASP A 103 24.01 13.83 24.03
CA ASP A 103 22.81 14.23 24.75
C ASP A 103 21.55 13.70 24.05
N PHE A 104 21.51 13.73 22.72
CA PHE A 104 20.38 13.24 21.92
C PHE A 104 20.12 11.74 22.07
N TYR A 105 21.12 10.86 21.91
CA TYR A 105 20.87 9.43 22.08
C TYR A 105 20.64 9.05 23.55
N THR A 106 21.24 9.79 24.50
CA THR A 106 20.98 9.62 25.94
C THR A 106 19.54 9.98 26.29
N ASP A 107 19.00 11.07 25.74
CA ASP A 107 17.59 11.47 25.91
C ASP A 107 16.64 10.40 25.35
N ILE A 108 16.93 9.88 24.15
CA ILE A 108 16.17 8.75 23.56
C ILE A 108 16.23 7.51 24.46
N ASP A 109 17.40 7.20 25.03
CA ASP A 109 17.56 6.03 25.88
C ASP A 109 16.73 6.09 27.16
N ASN A 110 16.45 7.30 27.63
CA ASN A 110 15.67 7.56 28.84
C ASN A 110 14.20 7.93 28.57
N CYS A 111 13.70 7.79 27.34
CA CYS A 111 12.34 8.20 26.97
C CYS A 111 11.21 7.52 27.78
N ASN A 112 11.45 6.30 28.29
CA ASN A 112 10.51 5.55 29.12
C ASN A 112 10.74 5.72 30.63
N ASN A 113 11.68 6.59 31.05
CA ASN A 113 11.91 6.87 32.45
C ASN A 113 10.76 7.75 33.01
N PRO A 114 9.97 7.29 34.00
CA PRO A 114 8.84 8.05 34.52
C PRO A 114 9.22 9.39 35.16
N LYS A 115 10.49 9.58 35.55
CA LYS A 115 10.99 10.84 36.12
C LYS A 115 11.40 11.86 35.06
N HIS A 116 11.47 11.46 33.79
CA HIS A 116 11.89 12.33 32.71
C HIS A 116 10.71 13.16 32.20
N SER A 117 10.54 14.38 32.73
CA SER A 117 9.43 15.28 32.40
C SER A 117 9.34 15.70 30.92
N GLY A 118 10.43 15.55 30.16
CA GLY A 118 10.48 15.81 28.72
C GLY A 118 9.75 14.79 27.83
N TRP A 119 9.27 13.66 28.37
CA TRP A 119 8.58 12.62 27.61
C TRP A 119 7.18 12.33 28.16
N LYS A 120 6.27 11.96 27.27
CA LYS A 120 4.92 11.48 27.59
C LYS A 120 4.68 10.14 26.89
N ASN A 121 4.05 9.20 27.59
CA ASN A 121 3.58 7.95 26.98
C ASN A 121 2.30 8.22 26.16
N ASP A 122 2.14 7.52 25.05
CA ASP A 122 0.94 7.58 24.22
C ASP A 122 -0.28 6.98 24.96
N THR A 123 -1.45 7.55 24.73
CA THR A 123 -2.69 7.10 25.40
C THR A 123 -3.26 5.82 24.81
N THR A 124 -2.89 5.48 23.57
CA THR A 124 -3.40 4.32 22.84
C THR A 124 -2.39 3.18 22.82
N PHE A 125 -1.09 3.48 22.71
CA PHE A 125 -0.02 2.50 22.56
C PHE A 125 1.01 2.61 23.67
N HIS A 126 0.99 1.68 24.62
CA HIS A 126 1.86 1.71 25.82
C HIS A 126 3.36 1.69 25.54
N ASN A 127 3.75 1.24 24.35
CA ASN A 127 5.14 1.13 23.92
C ASN A 127 5.63 2.36 23.13
N LEU A 128 4.79 3.38 22.95
CA LEU A 128 5.09 4.59 22.17
C LEU A 128 5.23 5.81 23.08
N TYR A 129 6.34 6.51 22.96
CA TYR A 129 6.68 7.70 23.73
C TYR A 129 6.86 8.89 22.80
N HIS A 130 6.42 10.06 23.24
CA HIS A 130 6.55 11.31 22.50
C HIS A 130 7.30 12.32 23.35
N LYS A 131 8.24 13.05 22.75
CA LYS A 131 8.81 14.22 23.40
C LYS A 131 7.72 15.29 23.55
N THR A 132 7.75 16.08 24.62
CA THR A 132 6.66 17.01 24.94
C THR A 132 6.42 18.07 23.85
N ASP A 133 7.48 18.48 23.17
CA ASP A 133 7.46 19.38 22.00
C ASP A 133 7.09 18.68 20.67
N ASN A 134 6.90 17.35 20.69
CA ASN A 134 6.68 16.47 19.54
C ASN A 134 7.82 16.46 18.50
N SER A 135 9.03 16.89 18.88
CA SER A 135 10.22 16.86 18.02
C SER A 135 10.70 15.43 17.74
N ILE A 136 10.40 14.48 18.63
CA ILE A 136 10.78 13.07 18.54
C ILE A 136 9.63 12.17 19.02
N SER A 137 9.46 11.02 18.38
CA SER A 137 8.71 9.90 18.94
C SER A 137 9.53 8.62 18.93
N VAL A 138 9.37 7.78 19.96
CA VAL A 138 10.12 6.54 20.15
C VAL A 138 9.15 5.42 20.46
N SER A 139 9.14 4.39 19.62
CA SER A 139 8.44 3.13 19.90
C SER A 139 9.47 2.07 20.32
N ILE A 140 9.24 1.47 21.47
CA ILE A 140 10.12 0.45 22.06
C ILE A 140 9.56 -0.92 21.68
N VAL A 141 10.39 -1.77 21.06
CA VAL A 141 9.99 -3.09 20.56
C VAL A 141 10.92 -4.15 21.11
N SER A 142 10.34 -5.18 21.75
CA SER A 142 11.12 -6.25 22.34
C SER A 142 11.74 -7.16 21.27
N LYS A 143 12.82 -7.87 21.63
CA LYS A 143 13.41 -8.87 20.74
C LYS A 143 12.40 -9.95 20.32
N GLU A 144 11.57 -10.40 21.25
CA GLU A 144 10.50 -11.38 20.97
C GLU A 144 9.51 -10.86 19.91
N GLN A 145 9.07 -9.61 20.03
CA GLN A 145 8.21 -8.98 19.03
C GLN A 145 8.90 -8.92 17.66
N LEU A 146 10.20 -8.60 17.61
CA LEU A 146 10.97 -8.61 16.36
C LEU A 146 11.12 -10.02 15.77
N GLU A 147 11.32 -11.05 16.59
CA GLU A 147 11.42 -12.44 16.14
C GLU A 147 10.07 -12.95 15.60
N ASN A 148 8.98 -12.72 16.35
CA ASN A 148 7.61 -13.07 15.92
C ASN A 148 7.23 -12.37 14.61
N SER A 149 7.69 -11.13 14.42
CA SER A 149 7.46 -10.36 13.19
C SER A 149 8.05 -11.01 11.93
N LEU A 150 9.07 -11.87 12.06
CA LEU A 150 9.64 -12.62 10.93
C LEU A 150 8.67 -13.69 10.43
N VAL A 151 8.00 -14.39 11.36
CA VAL A 151 7.02 -15.44 11.04
C VAL A 151 5.79 -14.83 10.39
N GLU A 152 5.32 -13.71 10.93
CA GLU A 152 4.14 -12.97 10.46
C GLU A 152 4.40 -12.13 9.20
N GLN A 153 5.66 -12.05 8.75
CA GLN A 153 6.08 -11.22 7.63
C GLN A 153 5.63 -9.74 7.81
N LYS A 154 5.79 -9.21 9.02
CA LYS A 154 5.40 -7.83 9.37
C LYS A 154 6.30 -6.80 8.69
N ASN A 155 5.70 -5.69 8.28
CA ASN A 155 6.41 -4.51 7.81
C ASN A 155 6.94 -3.74 9.04
N TRP A 156 8.26 -3.66 9.22
CA TRP A 156 8.85 -2.97 10.37
C TRP A 156 8.63 -1.46 10.36
N ASP A 157 8.11 -0.87 9.27
CA ASP A 157 7.71 0.54 9.28
C ASP A 157 6.57 0.81 10.28
N THR A 158 5.74 -0.19 10.60
CA THR A 158 4.68 -0.05 11.62
C THR A 158 5.25 0.13 13.02
N PHE A 159 6.45 -0.38 13.27
CA PHE A 159 7.11 -0.28 14.57
C PHE A 159 7.53 1.14 14.93
N PHE A 160 7.55 2.09 13.99
CA PHE A 160 7.66 3.52 14.32
C PHE A 160 6.38 4.11 14.94
N ILE A 161 5.28 3.37 14.93
CA ILE A 161 4.02 3.73 15.60
C ILE A 161 3.86 2.84 16.82
N SER A 162 3.74 1.53 16.63
CA SER A 162 3.61 0.57 17.73
C SER A 162 3.87 -0.85 17.25
N ALA A 163 4.38 -1.70 18.14
CA ALA A 163 4.47 -3.15 17.92
C ALA A 163 3.09 -3.81 17.88
N ASP A 164 2.12 -3.21 18.56
CA ASP A 164 0.83 -3.81 18.92
C ASP A 164 -0.33 -3.17 18.13
N LEU A 165 0.01 -2.51 17.01
CA LEU A 165 -0.86 -1.59 16.28
C LEU A 165 -2.24 -2.17 15.92
N LEU A 166 -2.27 -3.47 15.59
CA LEU A 166 -3.46 -4.17 15.15
C LEU A 166 -3.95 -5.23 16.15
N GLU A 167 -3.32 -5.37 17.33
CA GLU A 167 -3.66 -6.43 18.29
C GLU A 167 -5.14 -6.42 18.69
N LYS A 168 -5.72 -5.22 18.80
CA LYS A 168 -7.15 -5.02 19.11
C LYS A 168 -8.11 -5.62 18.07
N PHE A 169 -7.59 -5.99 16.90
CA PHE A 169 -8.34 -6.58 15.79
C PHE A 169 -7.95 -8.04 15.50
N ASP A 170 -6.92 -8.60 16.14
CA ASP A 170 -6.35 -9.89 15.74
C ASP A 170 -7.36 -11.04 15.76
N GLN A 171 -8.30 -11.03 16.72
CA GLN A 171 -9.38 -12.03 16.80
C GLN A 171 -10.43 -11.88 15.70
N GLN A 172 -10.53 -10.70 15.09
CA GLN A 172 -11.51 -10.34 14.07
C GLN A 172 -10.93 -10.35 12.66
N LEU A 173 -9.59 -10.35 12.51
CA LEU A 173 -8.93 -10.30 11.22
C LEU A 173 -8.66 -11.71 10.65
N ILE A 174 -8.83 -11.85 9.33
CA ILE A 174 -8.52 -13.07 8.60
C ILE A 174 -7.97 -12.75 7.21
N GLN A 175 -7.16 -13.66 6.67
CA GLN A 175 -6.81 -13.64 5.26
C GLN A 175 -7.94 -14.26 4.43
N LEU A 176 -8.55 -13.49 3.53
CA LEU A 176 -9.65 -13.97 2.68
C LEU A 176 -9.18 -14.76 1.45
N TYR A 177 -7.97 -14.54 0.96
CA TYR A 177 -7.39 -15.33 -0.13
C TYR A 177 -6.83 -16.67 0.37
N PRO A 178 -6.94 -17.77 -0.39
CA PRO A 178 -7.65 -17.90 -1.66
C PRO A 178 -9.12 -18.26 -1.48
N ASN A 179 -9.61 -18.38 -0.25
CA ASN A 179 -10.87 -19.06 0.07
C ASN A 179 -12.11 -18.29 -0.38
N ILE A 180 -12.15 -16.97 -0.16
CA ILE A 180 -13.29 -16.10 -0.47
C ILE A 180 -13.09 -15.35 -1.80
N PHE A 181 -11.87 -14.96 -2.11
CA PHE A 181 -11.56 -14.28 -3.38
C PHE A 181 -10.22 -14.73 -3.98
N THR A 182 -10.05 -14.40 -5.26
CA THR A 182 -8.74 -14.39 -5.94
C THR A 182 -8.34 -12.95 -6.26
N ALA A 183 -7.03 -12.68 -6.33
CA ALA A 183 -6.52 -11.35 -6.65
C ALA A 183 -5.46 -11.41 -7.75
N PHE A 184 -5.51 -10.48 -8.69
CA PHE A 184 -4.57 -10.38 -9.80
C PHE A 184 -4.35 -8.94 -10.22
N ARG A 185 -3.22 -8.68 -10.88
CA ARG A 185 -2.95 -7.39 -11.52
C ARG A 185 -3.60 -7.38 -12.90
N GLY A 186 -4.19 -6.26 -13.31
CA GLY A 186 -4.66 -6.10 -14.69
C GLY A 186 -3.57 -6.39 -15.73
N GLU A 187 -3.99 -6.81 -16.92
CA GLU A 187 -3.05 -7.26 -17.94
C GLU A 187 -2.47 -6.10 -18.75
N ARG A 188 -1.23 -6.28 -19.22
CA ARG A 188 -0.61 -5.37 -20.19
C ARG A 188 -1.17 -5.69 -21.56
N THR A 189 -1.65 -4.67 -22.26
CA THR A 189 -2.06 -4.78 -23.66
C THR A 189 -0.89 -4.87 -24.64
N GLY A 190 0.34 -4.54 -24.21
CA GLY A 190 1.52 -4.42 -25.08
C GLY A 190 1.54 -3.13 -25.91
N TRP A 191 0.40 -2.71 -26.46
CA TRP A 191 0.29 -1.50 -27.28
C TRP A 191 -1.07 -0.81 -27.15
N ASN A 192 -1.18 0.16 -26.22
CA ASN A 192 -2.45 0.80 -25.89
C ASN A 192 -3.19 1.42 -27.09
N GLU A 193 -2.50 2.00 -28.07
CA GLU A 193 -3.17 2.65 -29.22
C GLU A 193 -3.95 1.67 -30.11
N MET A 194 -3.56 0.40 -30.14
CA MET A 194 -4.27 -0.63 -30.89
C MET A 194 -5.43 -1.20 -30.08
N PHE A 195 -5.20 -1.44 -28.79
CA PHE A 195 -6.10 -2.23 -27.97
C PHE A 195 -7.10 -1.40 -27.18
N VAL A 196 -6.80 -0.13 -26.86
CA VAL A 196 -7.67 0.71 -26.03
C VAL A 196 -8.30 1.80 -26.90
N VAL A 197 -9.58 1.63 -27.19
CA VAL A 197 -10.39 2.54 -28.01
C VAL A 197 -11.21 3.42 -27.06
N SER A 198 -11.07 4.74 -27.16
CA SER A 198 -11.88 5.63 -26.30
C SER A 198 -13.34 5.60 -26.74
N SER A 199 -14.28 5.87 -25.82
CA SER A 199 -15.71 5.91 -26.15
C SER A 199 -16.05 6.92 -27.27
N LYS A 200 -15.23 7.97 -27.41
CA LYS A 200 -15.34 8.98 -28.48
C LYS A 200 -14.91 8.45 -29.85
N GLU A 201 -14.04 7.46 -29.88
CA GLU A 201 -13.49 6.87 -31.11
C GLU A 201 -14.25 5.62 -31.55
N VAL A 202 -15.16 5.07 -30.75
CA VAL A 202 -15.88 3.82 -31.07
C VAL A 202 -16.57 3.93 -32.44
N LEU A 203 -17.34 4.99 -32.68
CA LEU A 203 -18.04 5.18 -33.95
C LEU A 203 -17.07 5.40 -35.13
N THR A 204 -16.03 6.23 -34.95
CA THR A 204 -15.09 6.56 -36.01
C THR A 204 -14.06 5.46 -36.28
N SER A 205 -13.88 4.54 -35.34
CA SER A 205 -13.00 3.37 -35.51
C SER A 205 -13.53 2.38 -36.54
N GLY A 206 -14.84 2.36 -36.77
CA GLY A 206 -15.52 1.41 -37.64
C GLY A 206 -15.50 -0.04 -37.14
N ILE A 207 -15.01 -0.29 -35.93
CA ILE A 207 -14.93 -1.64 -35.34
C ILE A 207 -16.34 -2.11 -34.96
N GLU A 208 -16.66 -3.36 -35.26
CA GLU A 208 -17.91 -3.97 -34.85
C GLU A 208 -17.97 -4.15 -33.32
N ASN A 209 -19.10 -3.76 -32.71
CA ASN A 209 -19.27 -3.73 -31.25
C ASN A 209 -18.97 -5.06 -30.54
N ILE A 210 -19.10 -6.20 -31.24
CA ILE A 210 -18.79 -7.52 -30.67
C ILE A 210 -17.31 -7.68 -30.29
N PHE A 211 -16.40 -6.88 -30.87
CA PHE A 211 -14.97 -6.88 -30.54
C PHE A 211 -14.60 -5.81 -29.53
N LEU A 212 -15.56 -5.04 -29.01
CA LEU A 212 -15.33 -3.95 -28.07
C LEU A 212 -15.90 -4.29 -26.70
N ILE A 213 -15.02 -4.61 -25.76
CA ILE A 213 -15.40 -4.95 -24.39
C ILE A 213 -15.21 -3.71 -23.49
N PRO A 214 -16.16 -3.36 -22.62
CA PRO A 214 -15.98 -2.21 -21.72
C PRO A 214 -14.75 -2.34 -20.81
N TYR A 215 -14.00 -1.25 -20.64
CA TYR A 215 -12.66 -1.25 -20.07
C TYR A 215 -12.38 -0.05 -19.17
N VAL A 216 -11.90 -0.29 -17.94
CA VAL A 216 -11.42 0.77 -17.04
C VAL A 216 -9.91 0.92 -17.19
N LYS A 217 -9.47 2.03 -17.79
CA LYS A 217 -8.05 2.27 -18.11
C LYS A 217 -7.26 2.83 -16.93
N SER A 218 -7.91 3.60 -16.06
CA SER A 218 -7.24 4.33 -14.99
C SER A 218 -8.04 4.30 -13.68
N PRO A 219 -7.37 4.26 -12.51
CA PRO A 219 -8.00 4.53 -11.23
C PRO A 219 -8.85 5.81 -11.21
N THR A 220 -8.46 6.84 -11.97
CA THR A 220 -9.17 8.13 -12.01
C THR A 220 -10.58 8.06 -12.62
N GLU A 221 -10.90 6.97 -13.34
CA GLU A 221 -12.25 6.73 -13.85
C GLU A 221 -13.22 6.28 -12.75
N LEU A 222 -12.69 5.67 -11.69
CA LEU A 222 -13.45 5.21 -10.52
C LEU A 222 -13.64 6.38 -9.56
N LYS A 223 -14.79 7.03 -9.66
CA LYS A 223 -15.15 8.21 -8.86
C LYS A 223 -15.92 7.88 -7.58
N ALA A 224 -16.59 6.74 -7.53
CA ALA A 224 -17.44 6.29 -6.42
C ALA A 224 -17.11 4.82 -6.09
N LEU A 225 -17.52 4.33 -4.91
CA LEU A 225 -17.28 2.94 -4.54
C LEU A 225 -18.17 1.97 -5.34
N GLY A 226 -19.41 2.36 -5.63
CA GLY A 226 -20.25 1.64 -6.58
C GLY A 226 -19.90 2.02 -8.02
N PHE A 227 -19.50 1.03 -8.83
CA PHE A 227 -19.20 1.24 -10.23
C PHE A 227 -20.37 0.80 -11.12
N GLY A 228 -21.08 1.80 -11.66
CA GLY A 228 -22.27 1.63 -12.49
C GLY A 228 -22.00 1.34 -13.97
N GLY A 229 -20.75 1.07 -14.37
CA GLY A 229 -20.42 0.74 -15.76
C GLY A 229 -20.37 1.93 -16.72
N ASN A 230 -20.04 3.13 -16.23
CA ASN A 230 -19.82 4.32 -17.06
C ASN A 230 -18.41 4.33 -17.67
N TYR A 231 -18.14 3.40 -18.57
CA TYR A 231 -16.82 3.21 -19.20
C TYR A 231 -16.47 4.34 -20.17
N LYS A 232 -15.23 4.85 -20.06
CA LYS A 232 -14.68 5.83 -21.02
C LYS A 232 -13.85 5.18 -22.12
N ASN A 233 -13.55 3.90 -21.98
CA ASN A 233 -12.70 3.15 -22.88
C ASN A 233 -13.29 1.77 -23.12
N TYR A 234 -12.96 1.21 -24.28
CA TYR A 234 -13.27 -0.14 -24.70
C TYR A 234 -11.97 -0.83 -25.09
N LEU A 235 -11.87 -2.12 -24.79
CA LEU A 235 -10.78 -2.96 -25.19
C LEU A 235 -11.15 -3.66 -26.50
N PHE A 236 -10.32 -3.52 -27.53
CA PHE A 236 -10.41 -4.32 -28.75
C PHE A 236 -9.95 -5.75 -28.45
N VAL A 237 -10.86 -6.71 -28.61
CA VAL A 237 -10.63 -8.13 -28.29
C VAL A 237 -11.12 -8.97 -29.45
N CYS A 238 -10.19 -9.55 -30.21
CA CYS A 238 -10.48 -10.41 -31.34
C CYS A 238 -9.67 -11.71 -31.29
N SER A 239 -10.36 -12.84 -31.40
CA SER A 239 -9.77 -14.18 -31.47
C SER A 239 -10.01 -14.88 -32.81
N LEU A 240 -10.55 -14.16 -33.81
CA LEU A 240 -10.85 -14.69 -35.13
C LEU A 240 -9.66 -14.54 -36.10
N PRO A 241 -9.45 -15.49 -37.02
CA PRO A 241 -8.43 -15.37 -38.07
C PRO A 241 -8.78 -14.25 -39.07
N LEU A 242 -7.76 -13.60 -39.63
CA LEU A 242 -7.91 -12.48 -40.58
C LEU A 242 -8.84 -12.78 -41.76
N GLY A 243 -8.82 -14.02 -42.29
CA GLY A 243 -9.70 -14.42 -43.39
C GLY A 243 -11.20 -14.31 -43.05
N LYS A 244 -11.59 -14.73 -41.82
CA LYS A 244 -12.97 -14.58 -41.36
C LYS A 244 -13.35 -13.12 -41.11
N LEU A 245 -12.41 -12.32 -40.60
CA LEU A 245 -12.63 -10.89 -40.38
C LEU A 245 -12.82 -10.16 -41.71
N LYS A 246 -12.02 -10.46 -42.73
CA LYS A 246 -12.13 -9.82 -44.05
C LYS A 246 -13.53 -9.98 -44.67
N THR A 247 -14.15 -11.16 -44.50
CA THR A 247 -15.46 -11.46 -45.07
C THR A 247 -16.61 -10.95 -44.21
N ASN A 248 -16.55 -11.15 -42.89
CA ASN A 248 -17.71 -10.96 -42.01
C ASN A 248 -17.61 -9.72 -41.10
N TYR A 249 -16.41 -9.18 -40.90
CA TYR A 249 -16.11 -8.11 -39.94
C TYR A 249 -15.07 -7.13 -40.50
N PRO A 250 -15.40 -6.40 -41.58
CA PRO A 250 -14.46 -5.56 -42.31
C PRO A 250 -13.88 -4.41 -41.47
N GLY A 251 -14.59 -3.97 -40.42
CA GLY A 251 -14.14 -2.95 -39.49
C GLY A 251 -12.95 -3.40 -38.66
N ALA A 252 -13.12 -4.48 -37.90
CA ALA A 252 -12.05 -5.12 -37.13
C ALA A 252 -10.86 -5.53 -38.02
N TYR A 253 -11.12 -6.01 -39.24
CA TYR A 253 -10.08 -6.33 -40.22
C TYR A 253 -9.22 -5.10 -40.57
N LYS A 254 -9.85 -4.01 -41.00
CA LYS A 254 -9.16 -2.74 -41.33
C LYS A 254 -8.42 -2.16 -40.12
N TRP A 255 -9.00 -2.27 -38.93
CA TRP A 255 -8.37 -1.84 -37.69
C TRP A 255 -7.05 -2.57 -37.45
N ILE A 256 -7.03 -3.92 -37.55
CA ILE A 256 -5.81 -4.70 -37.35
C ILE A 256 -4.74 -4.35 -38.39
N GLN A 257 -5.11 -4.24 -39.67
CA GLN A 257 -4.18 -3.90 -40.75
C GLN A 257 -3.47 -2.55 -40.53
N ARG A 258 -4.14 -1.57 -39.94
CA ARG A 258 -3.55 -0.26 -39.60
C ARG A 258 -2.34 -0.37 -38.68
N PHE A 259 -2.26 -1.41 -37.84
CA PHE A 259 -1.20 -1.57 -36.85
C PHE A 259 -0.14 -2.61 -37.20
N GLU A 260 -0.39 -3.47 -38.20
CA GLU A 260 0.49 -4.59 -38.56
C GLU A 260 1.96 -4.15 -38.78
N ASN A 261 2.16 -3.12 -39.60
CA ASN A 261 3.48 -2.58 -39.94
C ASN A 261 3.87 -1.35 -39.12
N LYS A 262 3.03 -0.91 -38.17
CA LYS A 262 3.32 0.25 -37.33
C LYS A 262 4.49 -0.08 -36.41
N LYS A 263 5.47 0.83 -36.29
CA LYS A 263 6.59 0.67 -35.37
C LYS A 263 6.19 1.02 -33.94
N ASN A 264 6.83 0.39 -32.97
CA ASN A 264 6.72 0.75 -31.57
C ASN A 264 7.38 2.13 -31.28
N LYS A 265 7.25 2.64 -30.04
CA LYS A 265 7.61 4.04 -29.71
C LYS A 265 9.07 4.38 -29.98
N ASN A 266 9.97 3.39 -29.91
CA ASN A 266 11.39 3.56 -30.13
C ASN A 266 11.84 3.07 -31.53
N GLY A 267 10.92 2.75 -32.44
CA GLY A 267 11.22 2.35 -33.82
C GLY A 267 11.82 0.94 -33.99
N SER A 268 12.15 0.25 -32.89
CA SER A 268 12.95 -0.98 -32.92
C SER A 268 12.23 -2.20 -33.48
N LYS A 269 10.90 -2.29 -33.33
CA LYS A 269 10.08 -3.46 -33.70
C LYS A 269 8.71 -3.03 -34.19
N THR A 270 8.06 -3.86 -35.01
CA THR A 270 6.64 -3.67 -35.35
C THR A 270 5.74 -4.02 -34.15
N ILE A 271 4.48 -3.58 -34.19
CA ILE A 271 3.50 -3.97 -33.17
C ILE A 271 3.25 -5.47 -33.20
N GLN A 272 3.23 -6.09 -34.38
CA GLN A 272 3.12 -7.55 -34.54
C GLN A 272 4.26 -8.30 -33.85
N GLU A 273 5.51 -7.85 -34.02
CA GLU A 273 6.68 -8.44 -33.36
C GLU A 273 6.63 -8.25 -31.83
N THR A 274 6.19 -7.07 -31.38
CA THR A 274 6.08 -6.74 -29.95
C THR A 274 4.97 -7.54 -29.27
N CYS A 275 3.87 -7.80 -29.98
CA CYS A 275 2.70 -8.51 -29.46
C CYS A 275 2.68 -10.00 -29.83
N LYS A 276 3.80 -10.58 -30.29
CA LYS A 276 3.90 -12.00 -30.70
C LYS A 276 3.50 -13.01 -29.61
N GLY A 277 3.55 -12.60 -28.34
CA GLY A 277 3.16 -13.42 -27.19
C GLY A 277 1.65 -13.59 -27.04
N HIS A 278 0.85 -12.73 -27.69
CA HIS A 278 -0.60 -12.83 -27.68
C HIS A 278 -1.09 -14.09 -28.42
N LYS A 279 -2.23 -14.64 -27.97
CA LYS A 279 -2.80 -15.89 -28.48
C LYS A 279 -4.32 -15.78 -28.65
N PRO A 280 -4.92 -16.36 -29.70
CA PRO A 280 -4.26 -17.16 -30.76
C PRO A 280 -3.44 -16.34 -31.77
N PHE A 281 -3.73 -15.04 -31.93
CA PHE A 281 -3.01 -14.17 -32.85
C PHE A 281 -2.33 -13.01 -32.11
N TRP A 282 -1.39 -12.32 -32.75
CA TRP A 282 -0.67 -11.17 -32.17
C TRP A 282 -1.61 -10.01 -31.79
N TYR A 283 -2.79 -9.94 -32.42
CA TYR A 283 -3.85 -8.98 -32.16
C TYR A 283 -4.93 -9.47 -31.19
N SER A 284 -4.72 -10.61 -30.53
CA SER A 284 -5.70 -11.19 -29.60
C SER A 284 -5.40 -10.83 -28.14
N LEU A 285 -6.44 -10.57 -27.35
CA LEU A 285 -6.35 -10.44 -25.89
C LEU A 285 -7.32 -11.41 -25.23
N ARG A 286 -7.04 -11.78 -23.98
CA ARG A 286 -7.93 -12.61 -23.14
C ARG A 286 -8.14 -11.91 -21.80
N PRO A 287 -8.82 -10.74 -21.82
CA PRO A 287 -8.96 -9.94 -20.62
C PRO A 287 -9.64 -10.73 -19.50
N LYS A 288 -9.04 -10.68 -18.31
CA LYS A 288 -9.69 -11.15 -17.08
C LYS A 288 -10.63 -10.07 -16.55
N GLN A 289 -11.71 -10.52 -15.93
CA GLN A 289 -12.70 -9.65 -15.31
C GLN A 289 -12.71 -9.82 -13.80
N ALA A 290 -13.11 -8.77 -13.11
CA ALA A 290 -13.18 -8.74 -11.66
C ALA A 290 -14.38 -7.93 -11.16
N ASN A 291 -14.78 -8.22 -9.92
CA ASN A 291 -15.88 -7.51 -9.27
C ASN A 291 -15.40 -6.28 -8.53
N ILE A 292 -14.24 -6.36 -7.87
CA ILE A 292 -13.70 -5.32 -6.98
C ILE A 292 -12.32 -4.92 -7.47
N VAL A 293 -12.02 -3.62 -7.46
CA VAL A 293 -10.76 -3.09 -7.97
C VAL A 293 -10.20 -1.97 -7.09
N THR A 294 -8.88 -1.89 -7.01
CA THR A 294 -8.16 -0.80 -6.34
C THR A 294 -6.95 -0.34 -7.15
N ALA A 295 -6.38 0.81 -6.79
CA ALA A 295 -5.18 1.33 -7.42
C ALA A 295 -3.93 0.56 -6.98
N ILE A 296 -2.98 0.36 -7.91
CA ILE A 296 -1.64 -0.14 -7.57
C ILE A 296 -0.87 0.87 -6.73
N ASN A 297 -1.05 2.16 -7.02
CA ASN A 297 -0.32 3.24 -6.35
C ASN A 297 -1.30 4.23 -5.70
N PRO A 298 -1.99 3.85 -4.59
CA PRO A 298 -2.83 4.80 -3.88
C PRO A 298 -1.97 5.91 -3.27
N PHE A 299 -2.46 7.14 -3.38
CA PHE A 299 -1.84 8.34 -2.81
C PHE A 299 -2.62 8.72 -1.54
N GLU A 300 -3.54 9.68 -1.64
CA GLU A 300 -4.47 10.07 -0.55
C GLU A 300 -5.85 9.40 -0.66
N ARG A 301 -6.17 8.86 -1.84
CA ARG A 301 -7.48 8.30 -2.14
C ARG A 301 -7.44 6.77 -2.02
N PHE A 302 -8.07 6.27 -0.96
CA PHE A 302 -8.24 4.85 -0.69
C PHE A 302 -9.61 4.41 -1.15
N PHE A 303 -9.67 3.31 -1.89
CA PHE A 303 -10.93 2.76 -2.36
C PHE A 303 -10.77 1.31 -2.80
N PHE A 304 -11.84 0.54 -2.60
CA PHE A 304 -12.10 -0.70 -3.31
C PHE A 304 -13.44 -0.53 -4.02
N SER A 305 -13.41 -0.04 -5.26
CA SER A 305 -14.63 0.16 -6.04
C SER A 305 -15.10 -1.19 -6.55
N PHE A 306 -16.42 -1.39 -6.63
CA PHE A 306 -16.98 -2.68 -7.00
C PHE A 306 -18.18 -2.58 -7.94
N SER A 307 -18.45 -3.69 -8.62
CA SER A 307 -19.67 -3.95 -9.36
C SER A 307 -20.06 -5.43 -9.19
N GLU A 308 -21.36 -5.71 -9.12
CA GLU A 308 -21.88 -7.08 -9.08
C GLU A 308 -21.52 -7.83 -10.37
N LYS A 309 -21.56 -7.13 -11.51
CA LYS A 309 -21.14 -7.68 -12.80
C LYS A 309 -19.63 -7.48 -12.96
N PRO A 310 -18.85 -8.55 -13.20
CA PRO A 310 -17.42 -8.42 -13.43
C PRO A 310 -17.09 -7.52 -14.64
N PHE A 311 -15.98 -6.79 -14.56
CA PHE A 311 -15.53 -5.89 -15.62
C PHE A 311 -14.01 -5.94 -15.83
N THR A 312 -13.58 -5.44 -17.00
CA THR A 312 -12.18 -5.48 -17.43
C THR A 312 -11.41 -4.24 -16.99
N ILE A 313 -10.14 -4.43 -16.62
CA ILE A 313 -9.26 -3.38 -16.10
C ILE A 313 -7.87 -3.36 -16.72
N ASP A 314 -7.20 -2.21 -16.59
CA ASP A 314 -5.80 -1.99 -16.93
C ASP A 314 -4.80 -2.49 -15.88
N GLN A 315 -3.57 -2.73 -16.33
CA GLN A 315 -2.39 -3.05 -15.51
C GLN A 315 -2.04 -2.04 -14.40
N ARG A 316 -2.67 -0.87 -14.34
CA ARG A 316 -2.55 0.11 -13.25
C ARG A 316 -3.50 -0.15 -12.07
N LEU A 317 -4.35 -1.17 -12.19
CA LEU A 317 -5.30 -1.59 -11.19
C LEU A 317 -4.99 -3.00 -10.70
N ILE A 318 -5.38 -3.26 -9.45
CA ILE A 318 -5.42 -4.60 -8.87
C ILE A 318 -6.89 -5.02 -8.82
N ALA A 319 -7.15 -6.22 -9.32
CA ALA A 319 -8.46 -6.84 -9.37
C ALA A 319 -8.62 -7.88 -8.26
N ILE A 320 -9.84 -7.97 -7.75
CA ILE A 320 -10.32 -8.98 -6.83
C ILE A 320 -11.58 -9.60 -7.44
N THR A 321 -11.55 -10.92 -7.65
CA THR A 321 -12.70 -11.69 -8.09
C THR A 321 -13.21 -12.50 -6.91
N VAL A 322 -14.41 -12.15 -6.46
CA VAL A 322 -15.11 -12.81 -5.36
C VAL A 322 -15.67 -14.14 -5.87
N LYS A 323 -15.54 -15.21 -5.10
CA LYS A 323 -16.07 -16.52 -5.52
C LYS A 323 -17.60 -16.51 -5.47
N SER A 324 -18.23 -17.33 -6.32
CA SER A 324 -19.68 -17.33 -6.57
C SER A 324 -20.60 -17.51 -5.35
N LYS A 325 -20.10 -18.05 -4.24
CA LYS A 325 -20.87 -18.23 -2.99
C LYS A 325 -20.73 -17.09 -1.99
N SER A 326 -19.96 -16.05 -2.32
CA SER A 326 -19.63 -14.95 -1.41
C SER A 326 -20.29 -13.65 -1.87
N ASP A 327 -20.71 -12.85 -0.90
CA ASP A 327 -21.43 -11.60 -1.12
C ASP A 327 -20.46 -10.49 -1.53
N VAL A 328 -20.47 -10.12 -2.81
CA VAL A 328 -19.55 -9.13 -3.39
C VAL A 328 -19.63 -7.80 -2.67
N GLU A 329 -20.83 -7.31 -2.41
CA GLU A 329 -21.06 -6.03 -1.73
C GLU A 329 -20.55 -6.06 -0.29
N LEU A 330 -20.76 -7.16 0.44
CA LEU A 330 -20.23 -7.29 1.80
C LEU A 330 -18.70 -7.27 1.80
N ILE A 331 -18.05 -8.03 0.91
CA ILE A 331 -16.59 -8.05 0.81
C ILE A 331 -16.06 -6.66 0.43
N ALA A 332 -16.71 -5.98 -0.52
CA ALA A 332 -16.35 -4.61 -0.89
C ALA A 332 -16.51 -3.64 0.30
N ALA A 333 -17.58 -3.77 1.08
CA ALA A 333 -17.78 -2.95 2.29
C ALA A 333 -16.63 -3.17 3.30
N LEU A 334 -16.33 -4.43 3.65
CA LEU A 334 -15.26 -4.75 4.61
C LEU A 334 -13.88 -4.26 4.13
N LEU A 335 -13.60 -4.35 2.83
CA LEU A 335 -12.38 -3.80 2.23
C LEU A 335 -12.31 -2.26 2.30
N ASN A 336 -13.44 -1.56 2.34
CA ASN A 336 -13.51 -0.11 2.48
C ASN A 336 -13.60 0.39 3.94
N SER A 337 -13.55 -0.51 4.93
CA SER A 337 -13.52 -0.12 6.35
C SER A 337 -12.22 0.59 6.74
N ILE A 338 -12.27 1.38 7.80
CA ILE A 338 -11.10 2.02 8.40
C ILE A 338 -10.02 1.01 8.77
N VAL A 339 -10.40 -0.17 9.27
CA VAL A 339 -9.45 -1.23 9.67
C VAL A 339 -8.65 -1.72 8.46
N THR A 340 -9.33 -1.96 7.33
CA THR A 340 -8.65 -2.34 6.09
C THR A 340 -7.79 -1.19 5.56
N PHE A 341 -8.28 0.05 5.55
CA PHE A 341 -7.50 1.19 5.08
C PHE A 341 -6.23 1.42 5.91
N LEU A 342 -6.34 1.26 7.24
CA LEU A 342 -5.19 1.30 8.13
C LEU A 342 -4.22 0.17 7.81
N THR A 343 -4.70 -1.07 7.65
CA THR A 343 -3.84 -2.21 7.27
C THR A 343 -3.13 -1.97 5.94
N VAL A 344 -3.82 -1.37 4.97
CA VAL A 344 -3.27 -0.97 3.66
C VAL A 344 -2.15 0.05 3.82
N GLU A 345 -2.38 1.11 4.59
CA GLU A 345 -1.36 2.14 4.84
C GLU A 345 -0.15 1.58 5.59
N MET A 346 -0.38 0.79 6.63
CA MET A 346 0.65 0.28 7.54
C MET A 346 1.55 -0.77 6.89
N ARG A 347 0.99 -1.66 6.07
CA ARG A 347 1.79 -2.71 5.40
C ARG A 347 2.24 -2.30 3.99
N GLY A 348 1.70 -1.22 3.43
CA GLY A 348 2.07 -0.72 2.13
C GLY A 348 3.51 -0.19 2.11
N THR A 349 4.24 -0.43 1.01
CA THR A 349 5.56 0.17 0.84
C THR A 349 5.41 1.57 0.25
N SER A 350 5.91 2.59 0.94
CA SER A 350 5.92 3.96 0.43
C SER A 350 6.97 4.15 -0.68
N ARG A 351 6.61 4.96 -1.69
CA ARG A 351 7.53 5.50 -2.71
C ARG A 351 7.87 6.95 -2.35
N ASN A 352 8.98 7.44 -2.88
CA ASN A 352 9.46 8.80 -2.59
C ASN A 352 8.50 9.95 -2.88
N LEU A 353 7.66 9.81 -3.91
CA LEU A 353 6.66 10.82 -4.23
C LEU A 353 5.38 10.68 -3.38
N GLY A 354 5.45 9.88 -2.32
CA GLY A 354 4.40 9.70 -1.34
C GLY A 354 3.26 8.79 -1.77
N ALA A 355 3.33 8.07 -2.88
CA ALA A 355 2.35 7.03 -3.21
C ALA A 355 2.78 5.67 -2.64
N LEU A 356 1.84 4.83 -2.22
CA LEU A 356 2.15 3.43 -1.91
C LEU A 356 2.48 2.65 -3.19
N ASP A 357 3.14 1.52 -3.03
CA ASP A 357 3.36 0.53 -4.08
C ASP A 357 2.73 -0.80 -3.67
N LEU A 358 1.45 -0.95 -4.00
CA LEU A 358 0.70 -2.18 -3.78
C LEU A 358 0.88 -3.13 -4.96
N ASN A 359 0.66 -4.41 -4.72
CA ASN A 359 0.63 -5.41 -5.79
C ASN A 359 -0.40 -6.51 -5.48
N ALA A 360 -0.64 -7.39 -6.44
CA ALA A 360 -1.63 -8.45 -6.25
C ALA A 360 -1.26 -9.43 -5.13
N ASN A 361 0.04 -9.70 -4.90
CA ASN A 361 0.47 -10.58 -3.81
C ASN A 361 0.24 -9.93 -2.44
N TYR A 362 0.42 -8.61 -2.34
CA TYR A 362 0.05 -7.86 -1.15
C TYR A 362 -1.44 -8.03 -0.80
N ILE A 363 -2.34 -7.94 -1.79
CA ILE A 363 -3.78 -8.17 -1.57
C ILE A 363 -4.09 -9.61 -1.14
N LYS A 364 -3.29 -10.59 -1.57
CA LYS A 364 -3.46 -12.00 -1.16
C LYS A 364 -3.10 -12.23 0.31
N THR A 365 -2.21 -11.42 0.89
CA THR A 365 -1.81 -11.53 2.30
C THR A 365 -2.48 -10.48 3.19
N LEU A 366 -3.39 -9.67 2.62
CA LEU A 366 -4.11 -8.64 3.33
C LEU A 366 -5.05 -9.27 4.37
N LEU A 367 -4.90 -8.83 5.62
CA LEU A 367 -5.81 -9.14 6.70
C LEU A 367 -6.98 -8.17 6.67
N VAL A 368 -8.20 -8.71 6.74
CA VAL A 368 -9.44 -7.93 6.75
C VAL A 368 -10.40 -8.53 7.76
N LEU A 369 -11.40 -7.74 8.17
CA LEU A 369 -12.40 -8.20 9.11
C LEU A 369 -13.14 -9.45 8.59
N ASN A 370 -13.25 -10.48 9.43
CA ASN A 370 -13.70 -11.81 9.05
C ASN A 370 -15.23 -11.85 8.86
N PRO A 371 -15.72 -12.00 7.61
CA PRO A 371 -17.16 -12.00 7.35
C PRO A 371 -17.91 -13.15 8.06
N ALA A 372 -17.21 -14.23 8.44
CA ALA A 372 -17.82 -15.37 9.14
C ALA A 372 -18.23 -15.07 10.59
N LEU A 373 -17.71 -13.98 11.18
CA LEU A 373 -18.09 -13.55 12.54
C LEU A 373 -19.39 -12.72 12.56
N LEU A 374 -19.92 -12.37 11.39
CA LEU A 374 -21.06 -11.47 11.29
C LEU A 374 -22.39 -12.23 11.35
N THR A 375 -23.33 -11.68 12.13
CA THR A 375 -24.73 -12.12 12.09
C THR A 375 -25.43 -11.60 10.82
N VAL A 376 -26.54 -12.23 10.43
CA VAL A 376 -27.39 -11.77 9.32
C VAL A 376 -27.83 -10.31 9.50
N ASN A 377 -28.15 -9.90 10.73
CA ASN A 377 -28.53 -8.53 11.03
C ASN A 377 -27.33 -7.57 10.90
N SER A 378 -26.16 -7.95 11.40
CA SER A 378 -24.93 -7.16 11.24
C SER A 378 -24.59 -6.93 9.76
N ILE A 379 -24.72 -7.96 8.91
CA ILE A 379 -24.52 -7.85 7.46
C ILE A 379 -25.48 -6.81 6.84
N LYS A 380 -26.77 -6.86 7.22
CA LYS A 380 -27.78 -5.90 6.74
C LYS A 380 -27.43 -4.46 7.13
N GLU A 381 -27.03 -4.24 8.39
CA GLU A 381 -26.67 -2.90 8.87
C GLU A 381 -25.38 -2.36 8.22
N ILE A 382 -24.37 -3.20 8.03
CA ILE A 382 -23.16 -2.84 7.28
C ILE A 382 -23.51 -2.42 5.86
N LYS A 383 -24.31 -3.22 5.13
CA LYS A 383 -24.73 -2.88 3.76
C LYS A 383 -25.55 -1.61 3.69
N LYS A 384 -26.46 -1.40 4.65
CA LYS A 384 -27.29 -0.20 4.75
C LYS A 384 -26.43 1.05 4.97
N SER A 385 -25.53 1.01 5.95
CA SER A 385 -24.59 2.11 6.23
C SER A 385 -23.58 2.36 5.12
N PHE A 386 -23.27 1.33 4.29
CA PHE A 386 -22.41 1.47 3.12
C PHE A 386 -23.09 2.14 1.91
N GLN A 387 -24.42 2.14 1.82
CA GLN A 387 -25.14 2.67 0.64
C GLN A 387 -24.74 4.10 0.24
N PRO A 388 -24.65 5.09 1.16
CA PRO A 388 -24.30 6.46 0.78
C PRO A 388 -22.89 6.57 0.18
N LEU A 389 -21.95 5.75 0.66
CA LEU A 389 -20.56 5.73 0.18
C LEU A 389 -20.44 5.18 -1.24
N LYS A 390 -21.41 4.35 -1.68
CA LYS A 390 -21.41 3.77 -3.02
C LYS A 390 -21.65 4.80 -4.12
N THR A 391 -22.45 5.83 -3.85
CA THR A 391 -22.93 6.77 -4.88
C THR A 391 -22.17 8.08 -4.90
N ARG A 392 -21.64 8.51 -3.76
CA ARG A 392 -20.89 9.77 -3.68
C ARG A 392 -19.48 9.67 -4.23
N LYS A 393 -18.88 10.84 -4.51
CA LYS A 393 -17.49 10.95 -4.92
C LYS A 393 -16.56 10.52 -3.76
N ILE A 394 -15.57 9.69 -4.07
CA ILE A 394 -14.49 9.32 -3.16
C ILE A 394 -13.58 10.54 -2.99
N LYS A 395 -13.42 10.99 -1.75
CA LYS A 395 -12.57 12.12 -1.38
C LYS A 395 -11.17 11.65 -0.92
N PRO A 396 -10.19 12.56 -0.83
CA PRO A 396 -8.95 12.28 -0.10
C PRO A 396 -9.25 11.85 1.35
N ILE A 397 -8.40 11.01 1.93
CA ILE A 397 -8.66 10.44 3.26
C ILE A 397 -8.89 11.49 4.34
N PHE A 398 -8.20 12.63 4.25
CA PHE A 398 -8.31 13.77 5.19
C PHE A 398 -9.71 14.40 5.23
N GLU A 399 -10.47 14.29 4.13
CA GLU A 399 -11.85 14.74 4.04
C GLU A 399 -12.84 13.60 4.31
N GLU A 400 -12.51 12.37 3.89
CA GLU A 400 -13.31 11.16 4.13
C GLU A 400 -13.61 10.95 5.61
N VAL A 401 -12.58 11.02 6.46
CA VAL A 401 -12.70 10.78 7.91
C VAL A 401 -13.60 11.80 8.62
N LYS A 402 -13.96 12.90 7.95
CA LYS A 402 -14.86 13.95 8.44
C LYS A 402 -16.29 13.79 7.92
N GLN A 403 -16.54 12.89 6.95
CA GLN A 403 -17.88 12.74 6.38
C GLN A 403 -18.80 11.98 7.34
N PRO A 404 -20.03 12.48 7.61
CA PRO A 404 -20.96 11.82 8.53
C PRO A 404 -21.30 10.38 8.12
N ASP A 405 -21.45 10.13 6.82
CA ASP A 405 -21.76 8.79 6.31
C ASP A 405 -20.62 7.80 6.50
N ARG A 406 -19.37 8.26 6.32
CA ARG A 406 -18.15 7.49 6.58
C ARG A 406 -18.00 7.14 8.05
N ILE A 407 -18.19 8.14 8.93
CA ILE A 407 -18.21 7.93 10.39
C ILE A 407 -19.26 6.89 10.76
N ASN A 408 -20.50 7.03 10.26
CA ASN A 408 -21.57 6.08 10.53
C ASN A 408 -21.23 4.66 10.05
N PHE A 409 -20.69 4.54 8.84
CA PHE A 409 -20.26 3.26 8.27
C PHE A 409 -19.19 2.57 9.14
N ASP A 410 -18.10 3.27 9.46
CA ASP A 410 -17.02 2.67 10.23
C ASP A 410 -17.43 2.34 11.67
N LYS A 411 -18.26 3.17 12.32
CA LYS A 411 -18.88 2.83 13.63
C LYS A 411 -19.72 1.55 13.54
N THR A 412 -20.55 1.45 12.51
CA THR A 412 -21.41 0.28 12.27
C THR A 412 -20.58 -0.98 12.09
N VAL A 413 -19.48 -0.90 11.32
CA VAL A 413 -18.54 -2.00 11.13
C VAL A 413 -17.88 -2.38 12.46
N LEU A 414 -17.31 -1.44 13.22
CA LEU A 414 -16.67 -1.74 14.50
C LEU A 414 -17.64 -2.42 15.48
N LYS A 415 -18.85 -1.88 15.63
CA LYS A 415 -19.89 -2.44 16.48
C LYS A 415 -20.30 -3.85 16.06
N ALA A 416 -20.41 -4.11 14.76
CA ALA A 416 -20.75 -5.41 14.21
C ALA A 416 -19.73 -6.51 14.56
N PHE A 417 -18.48 -6.13 14.85
CA PHE A 417 -17.39 -7.00 15.26
C PHE A 417 -17.13 -6.97 16.79
N GLY A 418 -18.00 -6.33 17.56
CA GLY A 418 -17.86 -6.22 19.02
C GLY A 418 -16.76 -5.27 19.48
N ILE A 419 -16.25 -4.40 18.60
CA ILE A 419 -15.19 -3.45 18.90
C ILE A 419 -15.82 -2.13 19.37
N ASN A 420 -15.30 -1.57 20.46
CA ASN A 420 -15.78 -0.28 20.99
C ASN A 420 -15.57 0.84 19.97
N GLU A 421 -16.65 1.50 19.56
CA GLU A 421 -16.61 2.56 18.55
C GLU A 421 -15.84 3.83 18.99
N SER A 422 -15.56 4.00 20.30
CA SER A 422 -14.78 5.13 20.81
C SER A 422 -13.37 5.20 20.23
N ILE A 423 -12.81 4.07 19.79
CA ILE A 423 -11.49 3.99 19.16
C ILE A 423 -11.44 4.65 17.78
N LEU A 424 -12.59 4.89 17.14
CA LEU A 424 -12.66 5.36 15.76
C LEU A 424 -11.88 6.68 15.55
N THR A 425 -11.98 7.61 16.51
CA THR A 425 -11.26 8.89 16.45
C THR A 425 -9.74 8.66 16.40
N SER A 426 -9.22 7.77 17.24
CA SER A 426 -7.80 7.40 17.25
C SER A 426 -7.38 6.72 15.94
N LEU A 427 -8.21 5.84 15.38
CA LEU A 427 -7.94 5.20 14.08
C LEU A 427 -7.87 6.22 12.93
N TYR A 428 -8.78 7.18 12.91
CA TYR A 428 -8.79 8.25 11.91
C TYR A 428 -7.59 9.18 12.05
N GLN A 429 -7.22 9.54 13.27
CA GLN A 429 -6.03 10.35 13.53
C GLN A 429 -4.76 9.61 13.11
N LEU A 430 -4.66 8.33 13.44
CA LEU A 430 -3.55 7.48 13.07
C LEU A 430 -3.41 7.35 11.55
N LEU A 431 -4.48 6.95 10.85
CA LEU A 431 -4.47 6.83 9.39
C LEU A 431 -4.16 8.17 8.72
N SER A 432 -4.78 9.26 9.17
CA SER A 432 -4.53 10.60 8.61
C SER A 432 -3.09 11.04 8.82
N THR A 433 -2.52 10.82 10.01
CA THR A 433 -1.13 11.19 10.28
C THR A 433 -0.16 10.36 9.45
N ALA A 434 -0.38 9.05 9.35
CA ALA A 434 0.44 8.18 8.50
C ALA A 434 0.42 8.61 7.03
N VAL A 435 -0.78 8.84 6.49
CA VAL A 435 -0.93 9.29 5.10
C VAL A 435 -0.31 10.67 4.91
N ARG A 436 -0.52 11.62 5.84
CA ARG A 436 0.08 12.96 5.78
C ARG A 436 1.60 12.87 5.71
N ASN A 437 2.21 12.17 6.66
CA ASN A 437 3.66 12.01 6.72
C ASN A 437 4.18 11.44 5.40
N ARG A 438 3.53 10.39 4.88
CA ARG A 438 3.90 9.78 3.61
C ARG A 438 3.80 10.76 2.42
N VAL A 439 2.70 11.52 2.29
CA VAL A 439 2.45 12.35 1.11
C VAL A 439 3.23 13.67 1.10
N THR A 440 3.51 14.23 2.28
CA THR A 440 4.25 15.51 2.42
C THR A 440 5.76 15.33 2.41
N MET A 441 6.28 14.11 2.48
CA MET A 441 7.75 13.89 2.47
C MET A 441 8.44 14.55 1.27
N LYS A 442 7.82 14.54 0.08
CA LYS A 442 8.39 15.16 -1.13
C LYS A 442 8.57 16.69 -1.03
N GLU A 443 7.88 17.33 -0.08
CA GLU A 443 7.84 18.79 0.10
C GLU A 443 8.84 19.25 1.18
N ARG A 444 9.52 18.30 1.81
CA ARG A 444 10.47 18.47 2.91
C ARG A 444 11.87 18.05 2.46
#